data_AF-F0Y722-F1
#
_entry.id   AF-F0Y722-F1
#
_cell.length_a   1.000
_cell.length_b   1.000
_cell.length_c   1.000
_cell.angle_alpha   90.00
_cell.angle_beta   90.00
_cell.angle_gamma   90.00
#
_symmetry.space_group_name_H-M   'P 1'
#
loop_
_entity.id
_entity.type
_entity.pdbx_description
1 polymer ?
#
loop_
_entity_poly.entity_id
_entity_poly.type
_entity_poly.pdbx_seq_one_letter_code
_entity_poly.pdbx_strand_id
1 'polypeptide(L)'
;PLLDAVASFGDCGGSPALALVGTVAMTYRGHRYNLPVEIVLPPGYPAAPPRVFLRPTPDMSVRDRHRHVDAAGVVYLPLLSAW
;
A
#
# COMPACT_ATOMS: atom_id res chain seq x y z
N PRO A 1 -10.70 -3.54 16.07
CA PRO A 1 -10.49 -2.17 15.52
C PRO A 1 -10.12 -2.30 14.04
N LEU A 2 -11.18 -2.36 13.23
CA LEU A 2 -11.16 -2.64 11.80
C LEU A 2 -10.60 -1.42 11.03
N LEU A 3 -9.63 -1.69 10.17
CA LEU A 3 -9.27 -0.97 8.94
C LEU A 3 -10.18 0.24 8.66
N ASP A 4 -9.71 1.44 8.98
CA ASP A 4 -10.36 2.67 8.50
C ASP A 4 -10.11 2.77 7.00
N ALA A 5 -11.03 2.23 6.21
CA ALA A 5 -11.10 2.44 4.78
C ALA A 5 -11.43 3.91 4.52
N VAL A 6 -10.42 4.78 4.56
CA VAL A 6 -10.54 6.15 4.12
C VAL A 6 -10.64 6.13 2.60
N ALA A 7 -11.84 6.36 2.07
CA ALA A 7 -12.04 6.67 0.66
C ALA A 7 -11.33 8.01 0.34
N SER A 8 -10.02 7.97 0.15
CA SER A 8 -9.27 9.10 -0.38
C SER A 8 -9.69 9.25 -1.84
N PHE A 9 -10.56 10.21 -2.10
CA PHE A 9 -10.90 10.71 -3.44
C PHE A 9 -9.66 11.38 -4.03
N GLY A 10 -8.67 10.59 -4.43
CA GLY A 10 -7.50 11.04 -5.15
C GLY A 10 -7.84 11.15 -6.62
N ASP A 11 -8.19 12.34 -7.08
CA ASP A 11 -8.51 12.66 -8.48
C ASP A 11 -7.28 12.47 -9.38
N CYS A 12 -6.97 11.24 -9.78
CA CYS A 12 -6.16 11.00 -10.97
C CYS A 12 -7.11 10.85 -12.16
N GLY A 13 -7.67 11.98 -12.61
CA GLY A 13 -8.60 12.03 -13.74
C GLY A 13 -10.09 11.98 -13.38
N GLY A 14 -10.49 12.47 -12.21
CA GLY A 14 -11.91 12.68 -11.84
C GLY A 14 -12.75 11.42 -11.62
N SER A 15 -12.12 10.25 -11.51
CA SER A 15 -12.82 8.99 -11.25
C SER A 15 -12.61 8.58 -9.79
N PRO A 16 -13.68 8.22 -9.05
CA PRO A 16 -13.57 7.82 -7.66
C PRO A 16 -12.73 6.53 -7.56
N ALA A 17 -11.60 6.62 -6.87
CA ALA A 17 -10.79 5.46 -6.49
C ALA A 17 -11.01 5.18 -5.00
N LEU A 18 -11.14 3.90 -4.63
CA LEU A 18 -11.27 3.51 -3.24
C LEU A 18 -9.87 3.31 -2.65
N ALA A 19 -9.48 4.15 -1.70
CA ALA A 19 -8.28 3.88 -0.92
C ALA A 19 -8.64 3.06 0.35
N LEU A 20 -7.79 2.10 0.67
CA LEU A 20 -7.86 1.29 1.87
C LEU A 20 -6.60 1.57 2.67
N VAL A 21 -6.74 2.23 3.81
CA VAL A 21 -5.61 2.54 4.69
C VAL A 21 -5.66 1.58 5.86
N GLY A 22 -4.52 0.98 6.18
CA GLY A 22 -4.44 0.04 7.27
C GLY A 22 -3.01 -0.20 7.72
N THR A 23 -2.87 -1.02 8.75
CA THR A 23 -1.56 -1.51 9.21
C THR A 23 -1.51 -3.02 9.05
N VAL A 24 -0.45 -3.50 8.42
CA VAL A 24 -0.18 -4.93 8.24
C VAL A 24 0.87 -5.35 9.25
N ALA A 25 0.51 -6.26 10.15
CA ALA A 25 1.45 -6.83 11.10
C ALA A 25 2.40 -7.80 10.39
N MET A 26 3.70 -7.56 10.47
CA MET A 26 4.77 -8.40 9.94
C MET A 26 5.73 -8.78 11.06
N THR A 27 6.15 -10.05 11.12
CA THR A 27 7.21 -10.46 12.03
C THR A 27 8.53 -10.53 11.28
N TYR A 28 9.51 -9.73 11.70
CA TYR A 28 10.85 -9.71 11.10
C TYR A 28 11.90 -9.91 12.18
N ARG A 29 12.76 -10.91 12.01
CA ARG A 29 13.84 -11.25 12.97
C ARG A 29 13.37 -11.38 14.43
N GLY A 30 12.18 -11.92 14.65
CA GLY A 30 11.61 -12.11 15.99
C GLY A 30 10.89 -10.89 16.57
N HIS A 31 10.94 -9.73 15.91
CA HIS A 31 10.19 -8.53 16.29
C HIS A 31 8.93 -8.37 15.43
N ARG A 32 7.81 -8.00 16.05
CA ARG A 32 6.56 -7.66 15.35
C ARG A 32 6.59 -6.18 14.98
N TYR A 33 6.46 -5.89 13.70
CA TYR A 33 6.36 -4.55 13.13
C TYR A 33 4.97 -4.37 12.55
N ASN A 34 4.35 -3.23 12.83
CA ASN A 34 3.08 -2.84 12.20
C ASN A 34 3.41 -1.91 11.05
N LEU A 35 3.19 -2.38 9.83
CA LEU A 35 3.55 -1.67 8.62
C LEU A 35 2.33 -0.90 8.10
N PRO A 36 2.33 0.45 8.11
CA PRO A 36 1.25 1.24 7.52
C PRO A 36 1.26 1.14 6.00
N VAL A 37 0.15 0.65 5.43
CA VAL A 37 -0.08 0.42 4.00
C VAL A 37 -1.34 1.16 3.55
N GLU A 38 -1.29 1.73 2.36
CA GLU A 38 -2.41 2.33 1.65
C GLU A 38 -2.61 1.61 0.31
N ILE A 39 -3.78 1.02 0.10
CA ILE A 39 -4.14 0.29 -1.13
C ILE A 39 -5.18 1.11 -1.88
N VAL A 40 -4.83 1.61 -3.05
CA VAL A 40 -5.73 2.36 -3.93
C VAL A 40 -6.27 1.43 -5.01
N LEU A 41 -7.58 1.21 -4.97
CA LEU A 41 -8.35 0.43 -5.94
C LEU A 41 -8.85 1.39 -7.04
N PRO A 42 -8.36 1.24 -8.29
CA PRO A 42 -8.89 2.01 -9.40
C PRO A 42 -10.32 1.56 -9.74
N PRO A 43 -11.12 2.41 -10.41
CA PRO A 43 -12.49 2.07 -10.82
C PRO A 43 -12.57 0.88 -11.80
N GLY A 44 -11.45 0.55 -12.47
CA GLY A 44 -11.33 -0.60 -13.37
C GLY A 44 -11.06 -1.93 -12.67
N TYR A 45 -11.05 -1.99 -11.34
CA TYR A 45 -10.90 -3.26 -10.60
C TYR A 45 -12.13 -4.17 -10.84
N PRO A 46 -11.96 -5.49 -11.09
CA PRO A 46 -10.75 -6.30 -11.04
C PRO A 46 -10.03 -6.46 -12.40
N ALA A 47 -10.34 -5.67 -13.44
CA ALA A 47 -9.60 -5.72 -14.70
C ALA A 47 -8.24 -5.01 -14.64
N ALA A 48 -8.08 -4.05 -13.72
CA ALA A 48 -6.82 -3.36 -13.45
C ALA A 48 -6.30 -3.67 -12.03
N PRO A 49 -4.98 -3.85 -11.84
CA PRO A 49 -4.42 -4.13 -10.53
C PRO A 49 -4.60 -2.95 -9.57
N PRO A 50 -4.77 -3.24 -8.26
CA PRO A 50 -4.71 -2.21 -7.24
C PRO A 50 -3.29 -1.65 -7.11
N ARG A 51 -3.17 -0.40 -6.69
CA ARG A 51 -1.89 0.24 -6.39
C ARG A 51 -1.65 0.18 -4.89
N VAL A 52 -0.49 -0.28 -4.47
CA VAL A 52 -0.15 -0.41 -3.04
C VAL A 52 1.00 0.52 -2.70
N PHE A 53 0.80 1.31 -1.66
CA PHE A 53 1.76 2.29 -1.16
C PHE A 53 2.03 2.03 0.32
N LEU A 54 3.26 2.28 0.74
CA LEU A 54 3.66 2.30 2.13
C LEU A 54 3.68 3.74 2.62
N ARG A 55 3.13 3.95 3.80
CA ARG A 55 3.08 5.25 4.48
C ARG A 55 3.99 5.22 5.71
N PRO A 56 5.33 5.19 5.54
CA PRO A 56 6.23 5.13 6.68
C PRO A 56 5.97 6.32 7.60
N THR A 57 5.92 6.08 8.91
CA THR A 57 5.99 7.16 9.90
C THR A 57 7.38 7.80 9.87
N PRO A 58 7.55 9.04 10.36
CA PRO A 58 8.86 9.71 10.35
C PRO A 58 9.97 8.94 11.09
N ASP A 59 9.61 8.09 12.05
CA ASP A 59 10.55 7.17 12.73
C ASP A 59 10.85 5.87 11.94
N MET A 60 10.14 5.62 10.83
CA MET A 60 10.34 4.44 9.98
C MET A 60 11.13 4.79 8.73
N SER A 61 12.26 4.12 8.54
CA SER A 61 12.96 4.12 7.26
C SER A 61 12.61 2.89 6.45
N VAL A 62 12.23 3.09 5.19
CA VAL A 62 12.16 2.00 4.22
C VAL A 62 13.58 1.49 4.02
N ARG A 63 13.76 0.18 4.10
CA ARG A 63 15.09 -0.42 3.92
C ARG A 63 15.60 -0.12 2.51
N ASP A 64 16.79 0.48 2.42
CA ASP A 64 17.49 0.64 1.14
C ASP A 64 17.63 -0.72 0.43
N ARG A 65 17.17 -0.80 -0.82
CA ARG A 65 17.17 -1.99 -1.70
C ARG A 65 16.22 -3.13 -1.31
N HIS A 66 14.99 -2.81 -0.88
CA HIS A 66 13.97 -3.85 -0.78
C HIS A 66 13.48 -4.28 -2.18
N ARG A 67 13.45 -5.59 -2.48
CA ARG A 67 13.12 -6.13 -3.82
C ARG A 67 11.73 -5.71 -4.33
N HIS A 68 10.81 -5.46 -3.41
CA HIS A 68 9.40 -5.21 -3.70
C HIS A 68 8.94 -3.82 -3.25
N VAL A 69 9.84 -2.97 -2.76
CA VAL A 69 9.45 -1.65 -2.23
C VAL A 69 10.48 -0.62 -2.66
N ASP A 70 10.01 0.44 -3.29
CA ASP A 70 10.85 1.59 -3.69
C ASP A 70 10.99 2.62 -2.57
N ALA A 71 11.96 3.53 -2.69
CA ALA A 71 12.21 4.62 -1.74
C ALA A 71 11.02 5.58 -1.59
N ALA A 72 10.18 5.70 -2.64
CA ALA A 72 8.92 6.42 -2.60
C ALA A 72 7.79 5.68 -1.84
N GLY A 73 8.06 4.46 -1.35
CA GLY A 73 7.08 3.62 -0.66
C GLY A 73 6.18 2.82 -1.59
N VAL A 74 6.39 2.85 -2.90
CA VAL A 74 5.58 2.06 -3.85
C VAL A 74 5.91 0.58 -3.72
N VAL A 75 4.89 -0.26 -3.56
CA VAL A 75 5.04 -1.70 -3.42
C VAL A 75 4.81 -2.39 -4.76
N TYR A 76 5.81 -3.16 -5.20
CA TYR A 76 5.79 -3.96 -6.42
C TYR A 76 5.77 -5.44 -6.04
N LEU A 77 4.61 -6.09 -6.22
CA LEU A 77 4.43 -7.52 -5.99
C LEU A 77 4.25 -8.24 -7.33
N PRO A 78 4.78 -9.47 -7.49
CA PRO A 78 4.54 -10.26 -8.69
C PRO A 78 3.05 -10.48 -8.98
N LEU A 79 2.23 -10.58 -7.93
CA LEU A 79 0.78 -10.71 -8.04
C LEU A 79 0.10 -9.48 -8.66
N LEU A 80 0.68 -8.29 -8.46
CA LEU A 80 0.19 -7.06 -9.10
C LEU A 80 0.63 -6.96 -10.55
N SER A 81 1.76 -7.58 -10.91
CA SER A 81 2.26 -7.64 -12.28
C SER A 81 1.55 -8.71 -13.13
N ALA A 82 1.05 -9.77 -12.51
CA ALA A 82 0.29 -10.85 -13.14
C ALA A 82 -1.17 -10.86 -12.67
N TRP A 83 -1.78 -9.67 -12.65
CA TRP A 83 -3.13 -9.41 -12.16
C TRP A 83 -4.22 -10.06 -13.02
#